data_AF-A0A7Z9IEJ6-F1
#
_entry.id   AF-A0A7Z9IEJ6-F1
#
_cell.length_a   1.000
_cell.length_b   1.000
_cell.length_c   1.000
_cell.angle_alpha   90.00
_cell.angle_beta   90.00
_cell.angle_gamma   90.00
#
_symmetry.space_group_name_H-M   'P 1'
#
loop_
_entity.id
_entity.type
_entity.pdbx_description
1 polymer ?
#
loop_
_entity_poly.entity_id
_entity_poly.type
_entity_poly.pdbx_seq_one_letter_code
_entity_poly.pdbx_strand_id
1 'polypeptide(L)'
;MEIGYCTNVHAGVDLEATQANLSKYAARVKQLVSPHDPMGIGLWLAAPAAQQLLDSKQTTVFRDWLDEQGLVPFTLNGFPYGNFHKRRGRLEYGEGFCLQSRGAVD
;
A
#
# COMPACT_ATOMS: atom_id res chain seq x y z
N MET A 1 -14.57 10.31 -13.60
CA MET A 1 -14.50 10.20 -12.13
C MET A 1 -13.50 9.11 -11.83
N GLU A 2 -12.37 9.44 -11.21
CA GLU A 2 -11.27 8.49 -11.00
C GLU A 2 -11.49 7.79 -9.65
N ILE A 3 -12.01 6.56 -9.69
CA ILE A 3 -12.22 5.74 -8.49
C ILE A 3 -10.95 4.93 -8.27
N GLY A 4 -10.38 5.00 -7.08
CA GLY A 4 -9.19 4.25 -6.70
C GLY A 4 -9.43 3.28 -5.55
N TYR A 5 -8.71 2.16 -5.53
CA TYR A 5 -8.74 1.20 -4.42
C TYR A 5 -7.50 1.35 -3.52
N CYS A 6 -7.70 1.64 -2.24
CA CYS A 6 -6.61 1.71 -1.27
C CYS A 6 -6.34 0.32 -0.67
N THR A 7 -5.10 -0.15 -0.74
CA THR A 7 -4.73 -1.50 -0.29
C THR A 7 -4.27 -1.56 1.16
N ASN A 8 -4.33 -0.44 1.90
CA ASN A 8 -3.85 -0.32 3.29
C ASN A 8 -4.50 -1.32 4.27
N VAL A 9 -5.62 -1.95 3.90
CA VAL A 9 -6.33 -2.95 4.73
C VAL A 9 -5.72 -4.36 4.62
N HIS A 10 -4.86 -4.62 3.64
CA HIS A 10 -4.30 -5.95 3.36
C HIS A 10 -2.78 -5.93 3.32
N ALA A 11 -2.15 -6.09 4.49
CA ALA A 11 -0.70 -6.17 4.59
C ALA A 11 -0.17 -7.46 3.93
N GLY A 12 0.61 -7.33 2.86
CA GLY A 12 1.46 -8.40 2.32
C GLY A 12 2.83 -8.35 2.99
N VAL A 13 3.31 -9.47 3.52
CA VAL A 13 4.66 -9.52 4.15
C VAL A 13 5.79 -9.46 3.12
N ASP A 14 5.52 -9.88 1.89
CA ASP A 14 6.41 -9.89 0.73
C ASP A 14 5.65 -9.49 -0.56
N LEU A 15 6.36 -9.48 -1.69
CA LEU A 15 5.80 -9.05 -2.97
C LEU A 15 4.74 -10.03 -3.51
N GLU A 16 4.91 -11.34 -3.27
CA GLU A 16 3.95 -12.37 -3.67
C GLU A 16 2.62 -12.21 -2.92
N ALA A 17 2.67 -12.06 -1.60
CA ALA A 17 1.48 -11.80 -0.78
C ALA A 17 0.81 -10.46 -1.18
N THR A 18 1.60 -9.46 -1.57
CA THR A 18 1.09 -8.20 -2.09
C THR A 18 0.31 -8.40 -3.40
N GLN A 19 0.89 -9.13 -4.37
CA GLN A 19 0.20 -9.48 -5.62
C GLN A 19 -1.07 -10.29 -5.37
N ALA A 20 -1.03 -11.28 -4.47
CA ALA A 20 -2.19 -12.09 -4.13
C ALA A 20 -3.34 -11.25 -3.54
N ASN A 21 -3.02 -10.29 -2.65
CA ASN A 21 -4.01 -9.37 -2.11
C ASN A 21 -4.59 -8.45 -3.19
N LEU A 22 -3.75 -7.90 -4.07
CA LEU A 22 -4.20 -7.05 -5.18
C LEU A 22 -5.14 -7.81 -6.13
N SER A 23 -4.80 -9.06 -6.48
CA SER A 23 -5.64 -9.91 -7.31
C SER A 23 -6.98 -10.22 -6.63
N LYS A 24 -6.97 -10.55 -5.34
CA LYS A 24 -8.17 -10.90 -4.59
C LYS A 24 -9.15 -9.74 -4.43
N TYR A 25 -8.64 -8.53 -4.18
CA TYR A 25 -9.46 -7.38 -3.80
C TYR A 25 -9.51 -6.30 -4.88
N ALA A 26 -8.35 -5.74 -5.28
CA ALA A 26 -8.30 -4.60 -6.18
C ALA A 26 -8.79 -4.95 -7.60
N ALA A 27 -8.35 -6.09 -8.15
CA ALA A 27 -8.81 -6.54 -9.46
C ALA A 27 -10.32 -6.84 -9.47
N ARG A 28 -10.86 -7.38 -8.36
CA ARG A 28 -12.30 -7.60 -8.23
C ARG A 28 -13.09 -6.30 -8.17
N VAL A 29 -12.60 -5.30 -7.44
CA VAL A 29 -13.22 -3.96 -7.41
C VAL A 29 -13.18 -3.32 -8.80
N LYS A 30 -12.04 -3.39 -9.50
CA LYS A 30 -11.92 -2.89 -10.88
C LYS A 30 -13.00 -3.49 -11.79
N GLN A 31 -13.20 -4.81 -11.75
CA GLN A 31 -14.24 -5.45 -12.56
C GLN A 31 -15.66 -4.90 -12.30
N LEU A 32 -15.92 -4.40 -11.10
CA LEU A 32 -17.24 -3.84 -10.74
C LEU A 32 -17.38 -2.36 -11.10
N VAL A 33 -16.31 -1.57 -11.00
CA VAL A 33 -16.38 -0.10 -11.08
C VAL A 33 -15.66 0.51 -12.29
N SER A 34 -14.71 -0.21 -12.88
CA SER A 34 -13.89 0.22 -14.02
C SER A 34 -13.50 -0.98 -14.91
N PRO A 35 -14.47 -1.72 -15.48
CA PRO A 35 -14.20 -2.97 -16.20
C PRO A 35 -13.33 -2.75 -17.45
N HIS A 36 -13.50 -1.63 -18.14
CA HIS A 36 -12.85 -1.36 -19.43
C HIS A 36 -11.68 -0.37 -19.36
N ASP A 37 -11.57 0.37 -18.26
CA ASP A 37 -10.53 1.37 -18.07
C ASP A 37 -9.57 0.97 -16.95
N PRO A 38 -8.30 1.43 -16.98
CA PRO A 38 -7.38 1.26 -15.86
C PRO A 38 -7.94 1.87 -14.58
N MET A 39 -7.62 1.25 -13.44
CA MET A 39 -8.06 1.74 -12.13
C MET A 39 -6.86 2.12 -11.26
N GLY A 40 -6.89 3.32 -10.69
CA GLY A 40 -5.88 3.75 -9.74
C GLY A 40 -5.88 2.91 -8.46
N ILE A 41 -4.70 2.61 -7.92
CA ILE A 41 -4.54 1.97 -6.62
C ILE A 41 -3.62 2.78 -5.72
N GLY A 42 -3.96 2.80 -4.43
CA GLY A 42 -3.03 3.21 -3.38
C GLY A 42 -2.30 2.00 -2.87
N LEU A 43 -1.06 1.80 -3.34
CA LEU A 43 -0.26 0.61 -3.07
C LEU A 43 0.38 0.70 -1.68
N TRP A 44 0.18 -0.33 -0.88
CA TRP A 44 0.86 -0.51 0.40
C TRP A 44 1.97 -1.54 0.24
N LEU A 45 3.20 -1.17 0.62
CA LEU A 45 4.36 -2.07 0.57
C LEU A 45 5.01 -2.19 1.95
N ALA A 46 5.14 -3.44 2.41
CA ALA A 46 6.02 -3.75 3.54
C ALA A 46 7.49 -3.61 3.14
N ALA A 47 8.35 -3.35 4.12
CA ALA A 47 9.80 -3.23 3.90
C ALA A 47 10.43 -4.41 3.11
N PRO A 48 10.10 -5.69 3.37
CA PRO A 48 10.65 -6.80 2.59
C PRO A 48 10.19 -6.79 1.12
N ALA A 49 8.93 -6.46 0.86
CA ALA A 49 8.41 -6.32 -0.51
C ALA A 49 9.11 -5.17 -1.24
N ALA A 50 9.29 -4.02 -0.58
CA ALA A 50 10.02 -2.89 -1.13
C ALA A 50 11.49 -3.24 -1.43
N GLN A 51 12.15 -4.02 -0.57
CA GLN A 51 13.51 -4.51 -0.81
C GLN A 51 13.59 -5.42 -2.04
N GLN A 52 12.60 -6.29 -2.25
CA GLN A 52 12.55 -7.14 -3.44
C GLN A 52 12.43 -6.31 -4.73
N LEU A 53 11.69 -5.20 -4.69
CA LEU A 53 11.54 -4.29 -5.83
C LEU A 53 12.81 -3.45 -6.12
N LEU A 54 13.85 -3.49 -5.26
CA LEU A 54 15.14 -2.89 -5.63
C LEU A 54 15.86 -3.68 -6.74
N ASP A 55 15.48 -4.95 -6.97
CA ASP A 55 15.88 -5.71 -8.15
C ASP A 55 15.06 -5.25 -9.38
N SER A 56 15.75 -4.76 -10.42
CA SER A 56 15.13 -4.26 -11.65
C SER A 56 14.32 -5.33 -12.39
N LYS A 57 14.70 -6.60 -12.27
CA LYS A 57 13.94 -7.72 -12.84
C LYS A 57 12.62 -7.88 -12.10
N GLN A 58 12.64 -7.86 -10.77
CA GLN A 58 11.43 -7.99 -9.95
C GLN A 58 10.48 -6.80 -10.14
N THR A 59 11.02 -5.58 -10.24
CA THR A 59 10.23 -4.39 -10.57
C THR A 59 9.58 -4.48 -11.94
N THR A 60 10.31 -4.96 -12.95
CA THR A 60 9.78 -5.17 -14.29
C THR A 60 8.63 -6.17 -14.28
N VAL A 61 8.83 -7.34 -13.66
CA VAL A 61 7.80 -8.37 -13.52
C VAL A 61 6.56 -7.83 -12.80
N PHE A 62 6.75 -7.07 -11.73
CA PHE A 62 5.62 -6.52 -10.96
C PHE A 62 4.86 -5.43 -11.72
N ARG A 63 5.57 -4.55 -12.45
CA ARG A 63 4.95 -3.55 -13.33
C ARG A 63 4.13 -4.22 -14.42
N ASP A 64 4.72 -5.16 -15.15
CA ASP A 64 4.05 -5.82 -16.27
C ASP A 64 2.79 -6.56 -15.77
N TRP A 65 2.86 -7.18 -14.59
CA TRP A 65 1.70 -7.78 -13.95
C TRP A 65 0.61 -6.76 -13.57
N LEU A 66 0.98 -5.58 -13.03
CA LEU A 66 0.02 -4.51 -12.74
C LEU A 66 -0.69 -4.02 -14.01
N ASP A 67 0.06 -3.90 -15.11
CA ASP A 67 -0.47 -3.51 -16.42
C ASP A 67 -1.46 -4.55 -16.96
N GLU A 68 -1.15 -5.85 -16.83
CA GLU A 68 -2.07 -6.95 -17.17
C GLU A 68 -3.38 -6.91 -16.36
N GLN A 69 -3.30 -6.50 -15.08
CA GLN A 69 -4.49 -6.32 -14.24
C GLN A 69 -5.22 -4.98 -14.50
N GLY A 70 -4.63 -4.08 -15.30
CA GLY A 70 -5.10 -2.71 -15.51
C GLY A 70 -5.16 -1.92 -14.21
N LEU A 71 -4.19 -2.12 -13.31
CA LEU A 71 -4.07 -1.42 -12.04
C LEU A 71 -2.92 -0.42 -12.09
N VAL A 72 -3.19 0.84 -11.76
CA VAL A 72 -2.19 1.91 -11.85
C VAL A 72 -1.83 2.39 -10.44
N PRO A 73 -0.61 2.17 -9.94
CA PRO A 73 -0.19 2.70 -8.65
C PRO A 73 -0.11 4.23 -8.70
N PHE A 74 -1.11 4.91 -8.13
CA PHE A 74 -1.18 6.38 -8.07
C PHE A 74 -0.53 6.95 -6.82
N THR A 75 -0.59 6.18 -5.73
CA THR A 75 0.04 6.53 -4.46
C THR A 75 0.72 5.30 -3.87
N LEU A 76 1.78 5.52 -3.10
CA LEU A 76 2.53 4.45 -2.46
C LEU A 76 2.70 4.78 -0.98
N ASN A 77 2.20 3.90 -0.12
CA ASN A 77 2.40 3.94 1.32
C ASN A 77 3.46 2.88 1.68
N GLY A 78 4.68 3.32 1.96
CA GLY A 78 5.73 2.47 2.51
C GLY A 78 5.82 2.69 4.02
N PHE A 79 5.57 1.66 4.82
CA PHE A 79 5.82 1.75 6.27
C PHE A 79 7.19 1.17 6.61
N PRO A 80 8.08 1.95 7.25
CA PRO A 80 9.40 1.49 7.62
C PRO A 80 9.30 0.58 8.86
N TYR A 81 10.02 -0.54 8.81
CA TYR A 81 10.23 -1.54 9.86
C TYR A 81 9.09 -2.55 10.07
N GLY A 82 9.47 -3.84 9.98
CA GLY A 82 8.57 -4.98 9.77
C GLY A 82 7.60 -5.31 10.90
N ASN A 83 6.70 -6.25 10.60
CA ASN A 83 5.69 -6.86 11.47
C ASN A 83 5.48 -6.13 12.80
N PHE A 84 4.42 -5.33 12.89
CA PHE A 84 3.88 -4.77 14.14
C PHE A 84 3.47 -5.83 15.21
N HIS A 85 3.81 -7.10 14.98
CA HIS A 85 3.61 -8.25 15.86
C HIS A 85 4.87 -8.74 16.59
N LYS A 86 6.05 -8.10 16.43
CA LYS A 86 7.09 -8.25 17.46
C LYS A 86 6.61 -7.51 18.71
N ARG A 87 6.49 -8.25 19.84
CA ARG A 87 6.11 -7.74 21.16
C ARG A 87 6.53 -6.29 21.34
N ARG A 88 5.55 -5.39 21.35
CA ARG A 88 5.72 -4.02 21.81
C ARG A 88 6.22 -4.11 23.25
N GLY A 89 7.50 -3.82 23.47
CA GLY A 89 7.85 -3.03 24.64
C GLY A 89 6.99 -1.78 24.53
N ARG A 90 6.09 -1.60 25.49
CA ARG A 90 5.17 -0.46 25.56
C ARG A 90 6.00 0.81 25.55
N LEU A 91 6.06 1.50 24.41
CA LEU A 91 6.40 2.91 24.40
C LEU A 91 5.17 3.61 24.96
N GLU A 92 5.22 3.95 26.24
CA GLU A 92 4.29 4.91 26.80
C GLU A 92 4.49 6.23 26.03
N TYR A 93 3.50 6.59 25.22
CA TYR A 93 3.37 7.96 24.76
C TYR A 93 3.00 8.79 25.98
N GLY A 94 3.97 9.52 26.52
CA GLY A 94 3.71 10.50 27.57
C GLY A 94 2.65 11.49 27.12
N GLU A 95 1.71 11.80 28.01
CA GLU A 95 0.65 12.78 27.76
C GLU A 95 1.30 14.13 27.40
N GLY A 96 1.17 14.56 26.13
CA GLY A 96 1.71 15.85 25.71
C GLY A 96 1.86 16.06 24.20
N PHE A 97 1.93 15.01 23.40
CA PHE A 97 2.23 15.18 21.96
C PHE A 97 1.04 15.64 21.10
N CYS A 98 -0.19 15.69 21.63
CA CYS A 98 -1.41 15.96 20.85
C CYS A 98 -2.01 17.37 21.03
N LEU A 99 -1.28 18.35 21.58
CA LEU A 99 -1.88 19.66 21.93
C LEU A 99 -1.09 20.91 21.47
N GLN A 100 -0.18 20.81 20.51
CA GLN A 100 0.61 21.97 20.03
C GLN A 100 0.44 22.38 18.56
N SER A 101 -0.54 21.85 17.84
CA SER A 101 -0.77 22.24 16.43
C SER A 101 -2.15 22.88 16.15
N ARG A 102 -2.83 23.42 17.17
CA ARG A 102 -4.03 24.25 16.99
C ARG A 102 -3.81 25.65 17.55
N GLY A 103 -3.56 26.62 16.66
CA GLY A 103 -3.73 28.05 16.94
C GLY A 103 -2.54 28.93 16.57
N ALA A 104 -2.41 29.27 15.29
CA ALA A 104 -1.69 30.47 14.84
C ALA A 104 -2.39 31.02 13.60
N VAL A 105 -3.58 31.58 13.82
CA VAL A 105 -4.24 32.58 12.97
C VAL A 105 -4.93 33.53 13.96
N ASP A 106 -4.19 34.57 14.32
CA ASP A 106 -4.59 35.98 14.47
C ASP A 106 -3.44 36.77 15.10
#